data_AF-A0A0P9DNM5-F1
#
_entry.id   AF-A0A0P9DNM5-F1
#
_cell.length_a   1.000
_cell.length_b   1.000
_cell.length_c   1.000
_cell.angle_alpha   90.00
_cell.angle_beta   90.00
_cell.angle_gamma   90.00
#
_symmetry.space_group_name_H-M   'P 1'
#
loop_
_entity.id
_entity.type
_entity.pdbx_description
1 polymer ?
#
loop_
_entity_poly.entity_id
_entity_poly.type
_entity_poly.pdbx_seq_one_letter_code
_entity_poly.pdbx_strand_id
1 'polypeptide(L)'
;YFMGDWTWAVIGTLEGRDKEFGMIPVPISNNPTDYGNTQVAYSEPKLLAIDKSGSTPEQQNAAKAFIEWMVTSEQGQSAIVNKMGLSMPYKEVKVKGTNVISDAVTKYVDQGQVINIGVINYLPTDWWSKTGASMQKYLVGKIDRKGLADEVQMYWKSYSGK
;
A
#
# COMPACT_ATOMS: atom_id res chain seq x y z
N TYR A 1 -10.10 8.21 -9.51
CA TYR A 1 -10.07 7.63 -8.16
C TYR A 1 -8.69 7.01 -7.97
N PHE A 2 -7.95 7.35 -6.90
CA PHE A 2 -6.61 6.82 -6.62
C PHE A 2 -6.66 6.01 -5.33
N MET A 3 -6.41 4.71 -5.41
CA MET A 3 -6.39 3.77 -4.28
C MET A 3 -5.50 2.59 -4.58
N GLY A 4 -5.11 1.83 -3.55
CA GLY A 4 -4.57 0.49 -3.72
C GLY A 4 -5.66 -0.59 -3.76
N ASP A 5 -5.21 -1.84 -3.82
CA ASP A 5 -6.04 -3.04 -3.89
C ASP A 5 -6.98 -3.23 -2.69
N TRP A 6 -6.66 -2.61 -1.54
CA TRP A 6 -7.55 -2.54 -0.38
C TRP A 6 -8.86 -1.78 -0.64
N THR A 7 -9.00 -1.07 -1.77
CA THR A 7 -10.29 -0.55 -2.23
C THR A 7 -11.38 -1.62 -2.29
N TRP A 8 -10.98 -2.89 -2.42
CA TRP A 8 -11.88 -4.05 -2.36
C TRP A 8 -12.73 -4.14 -1.09
N ALA A 9 -12.25 -3.61 0.04
CA ALA A 9 -13.07 -3.52 1.25
C ALA A 9 -14.32 -2.63 1.07
N VAL A 10 -14.29 -1.71 0.08
CA VAL A 10 -15.38 -0.81 -0.27
C VAL A 10 -16.19 -1.35 -1.46
N ILE A 11 -15.52 -1.84 -2.51
CA ILE A 11 -16.18 -2.22 -3.76
C ILE A 11 -16.52 -3.72 -3.86
N GLY A 12 -15.98 -4.55 -2.96
CA GLY A 12 -16.07 -6.02 -3.03
C GLY A 12 -17.49 -6.57 -2.88
N THR A 13 -18.42 -5.79 -2.33
CA THR A 13 -19.83 -6.18 -2.17
C THR A 13 -20.74 -5.65 -3.27
N LEU A 14 -20.22 -4.81 -4.17
CA LEU A 14 -21.01 -4.23 -5.26
C LEU A 14 -21.37 -5.30 -6.32
N GLU A 15 -22.56 -5.16 -6.90
CA GLU A 15 -22.95 -5.91 -8.09
C GLU A 15 -22.13 -5.44 -9.31
N GLY A 16 -21.87 -6.33 -10.27
CA GLY A 16 -21.11 -5.98 -11.48
C GLY A 16 -19.61 -5.70 -11.27
N ARG A 17 -19.13 -5.69 -10.03
CA ARG A 17 -17.77 -5.25 -9.68
C ARG A 17 -16.64 -5.93 -10.47
N ASP A 18 -16.80 -7.22 -10.78
CA ASP A 18 -15.78 -8.02 -11.47
C ASP A 18 -15.66 -7.66 -12.97
N LYS A 19 -16.63 -6.90 -13.51
CA LYS A 19 -16.67 -6.45 -14.91
C LYS A 19 -16.50 -4.94 -15.05
N GLU A 20 -16.87 -4.18 -14.03
CA GLU A 20 -16.90 -2.71 -14.07
C GLU A 20 -15.63 -2.06 -13.52
N PHE A 21 -14.89 -2.76 -12.65
CA PHE A 21 -13.67 -2.22 -12.06
C PHE A 21 -12.42 -2.87 -12.64
N GLY A 22 -11.39 -2.04 -12.81
CA GLY A 22 -10.05 -2.45 -13.20
C GLY A 22 -9.03 -1.46 -12.66
N MET A 23 -7.77 -1.68 -13.01
CA MET A 23 -6.68 -0.77 -12.64
C MET A 23 -5.83 -0.42 -13.85
N ILE A 24 -5.29 0.79 -13.84
CA ILE A 24 -4.27 1.25 -14.77
C ILE A 24 -3.15 1.94 -13.98
N PRO A 25 -1.90 1.92 -14.46
CA PRO A 25 -0.86 2.80 -13.97
C PRO A 25 -1.32 4.26 -14.04
N VAL A 26 -0.86 5.09 -13.10
CA VAL A 26 -1.11 6.53 -13.13
C VAL A 26 -0.10 7.16 -14.07
N PRO A 27 -0.51 7.74 -15.21
CA PRO A 27 0.43 8.39 -16.12
C PRO A 27 1.04 9.62 -15.46
N ILE A 28 2.37 9.72 -15.49
CA ILE A 28 3.15 10.85 -14.98
C ILE A 28 3.66 11.78 -16.09
N SER A 29 3.55 11.35 -17.35
CA SER A 29 3.92 12.16 -18.52
C SER A 29 3.07 11.81 -19.75
N ASN A 30 3.20 12.60 -20.81
CA ASN A 30 2.55 12.35 -22.10
C ASN A 30 3.34 11.40 -23.02
N ASN A 31 4.52 10.91 -22.60
CA ASN A 31 5.32 9.98 -23.39
C ASN A 31 5.12 8.54 -22.86
N PRO A 32 4.49 7.63 -23.62
CA PRO A 32 4.12 6.30 -23.11
C PRO A 32 5.30 5.44 -22.67
N THR A 33 6.51 5.72 -23.16
CA THR A 33 7.72 4.94 -22.82
C THR A 33 8.43 5.42 -21.56
N ASP A 34 8.01 6.54 -20.97
CA ASP A 34 8.67 7.06 -19.77
C ASP A 34 8.48 6.11 -18.59
N TYR A 35 9.57 5.92 -17.83
CA TYR A 35 9.53 5.22 -16.56
C TYR A 35 8.48 5.86 -15.65
N GLY A 36 7.60 5.04 -15.08
CA GLY A 36 6.47 5.46 -14.27
C GLY A 36 5.12 5.40 -14.97
N ASN A 37 5.08 5.44 -16.32
CA ASN A 37 3.82 5.34 -17.07
C ASN A 37 3.33 3.89 -17.26
N THR A 38 4.21 2.90 -17.04
CA THR A 38 3.91 1.47 -17.23
C THR A 38 4.05 0.66 -15.95
N GLN A 39 4.37 1.31 -14.83
CA GLN A 39 4.55 0.67 -13.52
C GLN A 39 3.46 1.12 -12.55
N VAL A 40 3.08 0.23 -11.63
CA VAL A 40 2.16 0.57 -10.53
C VAL A 40 2.94 0.86 -9.25
N ALA A 41 2.50 1.85 -8.48
CA ALA A 41 3.08 2.12 -7.17
C ALA A 41 2.79 0.95 -6.22
N TYR A 42 3.83 0.39 -5.61
CA TYR A 42 3.74 -0.82 -4.80
C TYR A 42 4.64 -0.72 -3.56
N SER A 43 4.13 -1.17 -2.43
CA SER A 43 4.91 -1.44 -1.23
C SER A 43 4.55 -2.81 -0.69
N GLU A 44 5.47 -3.40 0.07
CA GLU A 44 5.18 -4.64 0.78
C GLU A 44 3.97 -4.50 1.73
N PRO A 45 3.29 -5.62 2.03
CA PRO A 45 2.12 -5.62 2.91
C PRO A 45 2.41 -5.06 4.29
N LYS A 46 1.35 -4.63 4.96
CA LYS A 46 1.43 -4.16 6.35
C LYS A 46 1.97 -5.28 7.23
N LEU A 47 2.98 -4.94 8.03
CA LEU A 47 3.66 -5.90 8.90
C LEU A 47 2.90 -6.10 10.20
N LEU A 48 2.89 -7.33 10.70
CA LEU A 48 2.53 -7.64 12.09
C LEU A 48 3.80 -7.60 12.93
N ALA A 49 3.75 -6.92 14.07
CA ALA A 49 4.83 -6.87 15.05
C ALA A 49 4.34 -7.42 16.39
N ILE A 50 5.20 -8.17 17.08
CA ILE A 50 4.96 -8.63 18.44
C ILE A 50 5.62 -7.62 19.38
N ASP A 51 4.81 -6.93 20.17
CA ASP A 51 5.31 -5.97 21.14
C ASP A 51 6.12 -6.68 22.24
N LYS A 52 7.38 -6.31 22.41
CA LYS A 52 8.25 -6.84 23.47
C LYS A 52 8.07 -6.12 24.80
N SER A 53 7.59 -4.89 24.78
CA SER A 53 7.59 -3.96 25.91
C SER A 53 6.29 -3.98 26.73
N GLY A 54 5.14 -4.09 26.07
CA GLY A 54 3.83 -4.09 26.71
C GLY A 54 3.15 -5.44 26.82
N SER A 55 3.80 -6.55 26.46
CA SER A 55 3.18 -7.88 26.47
C SER A 55 3.88 -8.89 27.38
N THR A 56 3.12 -9.81 27.96
CA THR A 56 3.65 -10.92 28.76
C THR A 56 4.23 -12.03 27.86
N PRO A 57 5.13 -12.89 28.36
CA PRO A 57 5.64 -14.03 27.60
C PRO A 57 4.52 -14.92 27.02
N GLU A 58 3.43 -15.12 27.75
CA GLU A 58 2.27 -15.90 27.29
C GLU A 58 1.59 -15.23 26.10
N GLN A 59 1.39 -13.91 26.13
CA GLN A 59 0.81 -13.17 25.03
C GLN A 59 1.70 -13.20 23.79
N GLN A 60 3.03 -13.11 23.96
CA GLN A 60 3.98 -13.22 22.85
C GLN A 60 3.92 -14.61 22.21
N ASN A 61 3.82 -15.68 23.01
CA ASN A 61 3.71 -17.04 22.51
C ASN A 61 2.36 -17.26 21.79
N ALA A 62 1.27 -16.73 22.31
CA ALA A 62 -0.03 -16.75 21.64
C ALA A 62 0.01 -16.00 20.30
N ALA A 63 0.66 -14.83 20.25
CA ALA A 63 0.81 -14.06 19.02
C ALA A 63 1.65 -14.81 17.96
N LYS A 64 2.73 -15.48 18.37
CA LYS A 64 3.52 -16.35 17.47
C LYS A 64 2.67 -17.48 16.91
N ALA A 65 1.93 -18.20 17.77
CA ALA A 65 1.05 -19.28 17.34
C ALA A 65 -0.05 -18.80 16.38
N PHE A 66 -0.61 -17.60 16.63
CA PHE A 66 -1.56 -16.99 15.72
C PHE A 66 -0.95 -16.66 14.35
N ILE A 67 0.23 -16.03 14.32
CA ILE A 67 0.92 -15.70 13.07
C ILE A 67 1.26 -16.99 12.30
N GLU A 68 1.78 -18.00 12.98
CA GLU A 68 2.08 -19.31 12.38
C GLU A 68 0.83 -19.95 11.79
N TRP A 69 -0.27 -20.01 12.54
CA TRP A 69 -1.55 -20.50 12.04
C TRP A 69 -2.04 -19.69 10.83
N MET A 70 -1.93 -18.36 10.89
CA MET A 70 -2.39 -17.47 9.82
C MET A 70 -1.65 -17.71 8.51
N VAL A 71 -0.33 -17.93 8.56
CA VAL A 71 0.50 -18.11 7.36
C VAL A 71 0.55 -19.56 6.85
N THR A 72 0.42 -20.55 7.73
CA THR A 72 0.59 -21.98 7.37
C THR A 72 -0.72 -22.73 7.17
N SER A 73 -1.81 -22.32 7.84
CA SER A 73 -3.08 -23.04 7.75
C SER A 73 -3.95 -22.55 6.61
N GLU A 74 -4.66 -23.45 5.95
CA GLU A 74 -5.61 -23.11 4.90
C GLU A 74 -6.74 -22.21 5.42
N GLN A 75 -7.18 -22.43 6.66
CA GLN A 75 -8.21 -21.61 7.31
C GLN A 75 -7.75 -20.18 7.54
N GLY A 76 -6.52 -19.99 8.04
CA GLY A 76 -5.91 -18.68 8.25
C GLY A 76 -5.69 -17.94 6.93
N GLN A 77 -5.11 -18.62 5.94
CA GLN A 77 -4.95 -18.07 4.60
C GLN A 77 -6.31 -17.70 3.98
N SER A 78 -7.33 -18.56 4.09
CA SER A 78 -8.67 -18.28 3.56
C SER A 78 -9.33 -17.10 4.25
N ALA A 79 -9.08 -16.86 5.53
CA ALA A 79 -9.61 -15.70 6.23
C ALA A 79 -9.06 -14.40 5.62
N ILE A 80 -7.75 -14.32 5.38
CA ILE A 80 -7.11 -13.13 4.81
C ILE A 80 -7.43 -12.96 3.32
N VAL A 81 -7.30 -14.03 2.55
CA VAL A 81 -7.34 -13.94 1.08
C VAL A 81 -8.78 -13.97 0.55
N ASN A 82 -9.60 -14.91 1.00
CA ASN A 82 -10.95 -15.07 0.48
C ASN A 82 -11.94 -14.13 1.21
N LYS A 83 -11.96 -14.16 2.55
CA LYS A 83 -12.95 -13.38 3.32
C LYS A 83 -12.64 -11.89 3.36
N MET A 84 -11.37 -11.51 3.55
CA MET A 84 -10.98 -10.09 3.61
C MET A 84 -10.55 -9.53 2.25
N GLY A 85 -10.30 -10.39 1.25
CA GLY A 85 -9.88 -9.95 -0.08
C GLY A 85 -8.49 -9.32 -0.14
N LEU A 86 -7.60 -9.67 0.80
CA LEU A 86 -6.23 -9.17 0.86
C LEU A 86 -5.25 -10.15 0.20
N SER A 87 -4.06 -9.68 -0.18
CA SER A 87 -2.97 -10.53 -0.67
C SER A 87 -2.03 -10.97 0.46
N MET A 88 -1.42 -12.14 0.29
CA MET A 88 -0.34 -12.65 1.13
C MET A 88 0.93 -12.80 0.29
N PRO A 89 2.07 -12.21 0.69
CA PRO A 89 3.29 -12.16 -0.12
C PRO A 89 4.17 -13.40 0.09
N TYR A 90 3.56 -14.58 0.25
CA TYR A 90 4.27 -15.82 0.59
C TYR A 90 4.10 -16.86 -0.52
N LYS A 91 5.15 -17.65 -0.77
CA LYS A 91 5.17 -18.64 -1.87
C LYS A 91 4.16 -19.78 -1.69
N GLU A 92 3.78 -20.11 -0.46
CA GLU A 92 2.96 -21.28 -0.11
C GLU A 92 1.50 -20.93 0.22
N VAL A 93 0.97 -19.86 -0.37
CA VAL A 93 -0.44 -19.50 -0.23
C VAL A 93 -1.27 -20.39 -1.16
N LYS A 94 -2.10 -21.26 -0.59
CA LYS A 94 -2.87 -22.29 -1.32
C LYS A 94 -4.26 -21.81 -1.76
N VAL A 95 -4.72 -20.71 -1.19
CA VAL A 95 -6.05 -20.16 -1.43
C VAL A 95 -5.99 -19.01 -2.44
N LYS A 96 -7.06 -18.83 -3.20
CA LYS A 96 -7.22 -17.70 -4.13
C LYS A 96 -8.36 -16.79 -3.68
N GLY A 97 -8.14 -15.48 -3.76
CA GLY A 97 -9.11 -14.47 -3.36
C GLY A 97 -10.05 -14.09 -4.50
N THR A 98 -11.12 -13.37 -4.17
CA THR A 98 -12.03 -12.80 -5.18
C THR A 98 -11.64 -11.39 -5.62
N ASN A 99 -10.61 -10.80 -5.01
CA ASN A 99 -10.20 -9.43 -5.28
C ASN A 99 -9.45 -9.33 -6.62
N VAL A 100 -10.20 -9.02 -7.68
CA VAL A 100 -9.66 -8.87 -9.04
C VAL A 100 -8.62 -7.74 -9.17
N ILE A 101 -8.66 -6.75 -8.28
CA ILE A 101 -7.68 -5.66 -8.25
C ILE A 101 -6.35 -6.15 -7.66
N SER A 102 -6.39 -6.98 -6.61
CA SER A 102 -5.18 -7.58 -6.05
C SER A 102 -4.52 -8.53 -7.05
N ASP A 103 -5.29 -9.37 -7.75
CA ASP A 103 -4.80 -10.22 -8.85
C ASP A 103 -4.10 -9.39 -9.95
N ALA A 104 -4.65 -8.20 -10.27
CA ALA A 104 -4.04 -7.30 -11.25
C ALA A 104 -2.73 -6.71 -10.72
N VAL A 105 -2.65 -6.26 -9.46
CA VAL A 105 -1.41 -5.78 -8.83
C VAL A 105 -0.35 -6.89 -8.81
N THR A 106 -0.71 -8.13 -8.46
CA THR A 106 0.22 -9.28 -8.46
C THR A 106 0.83 -9.50 -9.84
N LYS A 107 0.07 -9.37 -10.94
CA LYS A 107 0.64 -9.45 -12.30
C LYS A 107 1.72 -8.39 -12.55
N TYR A 108 1.50 -7.14 -12.12
CA TYR A 108 2.52 -6.10 -12.25
C TYR A 108 3.77 -6.43 -11.42
N VAL A 109 3.60 -6.96 -10.20
CA VAL A 109 4.70 -7.40 -9.33
C VAL A 109 5.49 -8.52 -10.02
N ASP A 110 4.83 -9.57 -10.52
CA ASP A 110 5.46 -10.71 -11.19
C ASP A 110 6.21 -10.30 -12.46
N GLN A 111 5.75 -9.26 -13.15
CA GLN A 111 6.38 -8.69 -14.35
C GLN A 111 7.51 -7.70 -14.02
N GLY A 112 7.77 -7.39 -12.75
CA GLY A 112 8.71 -6.35 -12.34
C GLY A 112 8.26 -4.94 -12.72
N GLN A 113 6.99 -4.76 -13.07
CA GLN A 113 6.40 -3.48 -13.49
C GLN A 113 5.86 -2.70 -12.29
N VAL A 114 6.72 -2.46 -11.30
CA VAL A 114 6.36 -1.76 -10.07
C VAL A 114 7.31 -0.63 -9.73
N ILE A 115 6.78 0.44 -9.16
CA ILE A 115 7.55 1.49 -8.49
C ILE A 115 7.51 1.18 -7.00
N ASN A 116 8.65 0.85 -6.42
CA ASN A 116 8.74 0.61 -4.99
C ASN A 116 8.55 1.93 -4.20
N ILE A 117 7.45 2.05 -3.48
CA ILE A 117 7.16 3.18 -2.59
C ILE A 117 7.41 2.84 -1.11
N GLY A 118 7.99 1.69 -0.79
CA GLY A 118 8.28 1.23 0.57
C GLY A 118 9.21 2.15 1.37
N VAL A 119 9.96 3.04 0.69
CA VAL A 119 10.76 4.08 1.33
C VAL A 119 9.97 4.93 2.32
N ILE A 120 8.64 5.08 2.11
CA ILE A 120 7.76 5.85 2.99
C ILE A 120 7.75 5.37 4.44
N ASN A 121 8.07 4.10 4.69
CA ASN A 121 8.15 3.53 6.04
C ASN A 121 9.34 4.07 6.84
N TYR A 122 10.32 4.68 6.18
CA TYR A 122 11.53 5.24 6.80
C TYR A 122 11.49 6.77 6.87
N LEU A 123 10.44 7.40 6.35
CA LEU A 123 10.28 8.85 6.41
C LEU A 123 9.81 9.28 7.81
N PRO A 124 10.11 10.52 8.26
CA PRO A 124 9.70 10.99 9.57
C PRO A 124 8.19 10.92 9.76
N THR A 125 7.71 10.53 10.94
CA THR A 125 6.28 10.18 11.16
C THR A 125 5.28 11.26 10.76
N ASP A 126 5.67 12.53 10.71
CA ASP A 126 4.83 13.66 10.32
C ASP A 126 4.91 14.04 8.83
N TRP A 127 5.76 13.39 8.02
CA TRP A 127 6.05 13.74 6.63
C TRP A 127 4.80 13.87 5.78
N TRP A 128 3.91 12.89 5.93
CA TRP A 128 2.66 12.81 5.19
C TRP A 128 1.77 14.00 5.49
N SER A 129 1.60 14.32 6.78
CA SER A 129 0.74 15.42 7.21
C SER A 129 1.27 16.78 6.73
N LYS A 130 2.59 17.01 6.82
CA LYS A 130 3.22 18.30 6.50
C LYS A 130 3.26 18.55 5.00
N THR A 131 3.78 17.59 4.23
CA THR A 131 3.87 17.72 2.77
C THR A 131 2.49 17.65 2.11
N GLY A 132 1.56 16.86 2.67
CA GLY A 132 0.17 16.78 2.23
C GLY A 132 -0.59 18.11 2.41
N ALA A 133 -0.39 18.82 3.53
CA ALA A 133 -0.99 20.13 3.73
C ALA A 133 -0.49 21.15 2.69
N SER A 134 0.79 21.13 2.33
CA SER A 134 1.35 21.95 1.25
C SER A 134 0.71 21.59 -0.11
N MET A 135 0.53 20.31 -0.42
CA MET A 135 -0.16 19.87 -1.63
C MET A 135 -1.62 20.36 -1.66
N GLN A 136 -2.34 20.29 -0.54
CA GLN A 136 -3.71 20.81 -0.46
C GLN A 136 -3.78 22.31 -0.77
N LYS A 137 -2.88 23.12 -0.21
CA LYS A 137 -2.79 24.56 -0.53
C LYS A 137 -2.59 24.79 -2.02
N TYR A 138 -1.74 24.01 -2.67
CA TYR A 138 -1.51 24.11 -4.11
C TYR A 138 -2.76 23.76 -4.92
N LEU A 139 -3.42 22.65 -4.58
CA LEU A 139 -4.63 22.19 -5.27
C LEU A 139 -5.80 23.19 -5.17
N VAL A 140 -5.89 23.95 -4.08
CA VAL A 140 -6.91 24.99 -3.91
C VAL A 140 -6.43 26.40 -4.32
N GLY A 141 -5.29 26.51 -4.99
CA GLY A 141 -4.77 27.78 -5.54
C GLY A 141 -4.29 28.79 -4.50
N LYS A 142 -4.02 28.36 -3.26
CA LYS A 142 -3.47 29.24 -2.20
C LYS A 142 -1.97 29.50 -2.35
N ILE A 143 -1.26 28.57 -2.99
CA ILE A 143 0.14 28.71 -3.39
C ILE A 143 0.29 28.22 -4.83
N ASP A 144 1.30 28.72 -5.53
CA ASP A 144 1.65 28.23 -6.86
C ASP A 144 2.59 27.01 -6.79
N ARG A 145 3.02 26.50 -7.95
CA ARG A 145 3.93 25.35 -8.02
C ARG A 145 5.27 25.62 -7.34
N LYS A 146 5.76 26.87 -7.41
CA LYS A 146 7.01 27.25 -6.76
C LYS A 146 6.84 27.24 -5.25
N GLY A 147 5.75 27.81 -4.74
CA GLY A 147 5.40 27.80 -3.32
C GLY A 147 5.27 26.38 -2.77
N LEU A 148 4.66 25.46 -3.53
CA LEU A 148 4.63 24.04 -3.15
C LEU A 148 6.04 23.45 -3.01
N ALA A 149 6.90 23.65 -4.01
CA ALA A 149 8.27 23.17 -3.98
C ALA A 149 9.06 23.76 -2.80
N ASP A 150 8.90 25.06 -2.54
CA ASP A 150 9.56 25.76 -1.44
C ASP A 150 9.12 25.20 -0.07
N GLU A 151 7.82 25.01 0.17
CA GLU A 151 7.30 24.46 1.43
C GLU A 151 7.77 23.02 1.66
N VAL A 152 7.71 22.16 0.63
CA VAL A 152 8.18 20.77 0.72
C VAL A 152 9.69 20.73 0.97
N GLN A 153 10.48 21.58 0.31
CA GLN A 153 11.92 21.66 0.53
C GLN A 153 12.24 22.15 1.95
N MET A 154 11.48 23.12 2.47
CA MET A 154 11.64 23.61 3.83
C MET A 154 11.38 22.51 4.86
N TYR A 155 10.35 21.68 4.66
CA TYR A 155 10.08 20.51 5.50
C TYR A 155 11.29 19.57 5.56
N TRP A 156 11.81 19.14 4.39
CA TRP A 156 12.95 18.21 4.35
C TRP A 156 14.24 18.82 4.93
N LYS A 157 14.48 20.12 4.72
CA LYS A 157 15.62 20.82 5.35
C LYS A 157 15.54 20.78 6.88
N SER A 158 14.35 20.81 7.48
CA SER A 158 14.18 20.74 8.94
C SER A 158 14.55 19.38 9.55
N TYR A 159 14.67 18.34 8.72
CA TYR A 159 15.13 16.99 9.07
C TYR A 159 16.55 16.68 8.62
N SER A 160 17.19 17.55 7.83
CA SER A 160 18.57 17.34 7.38
C SER A 160 19.53 17.33 8.57
N GLY A 161 20.22 16.21 8.78
CA GLY A 161 21.20 16.04 9.86
C GLY A 161 20.64 15.61 11.21
N LYS A 162 19.35 15.23 11.27
CA LYS A 162 18.75 14.49 12.38
C LYS A 162 18.66 13.01 12.04
#